data_AF-A0AAE0WEV8-F1
#
_entry.id   AF-A0AAE0WEV8-F1
#
_cell.length_a   1.000
_cell.length_b   1.000
_cell.length_c   1.000
_cell.angle_alpha   90.00
_cell.angle_beta   90.00
_cell.angle_gamma   90.00
#
_symmetry.space_group_name_H-M   'P 1'
#
loop_
_entity.id
_entity.type
_entity.pdbx_description
1 polymer ?
#
loop_
_entity_poly.entity_id
_entity_poly.type
_entity_poly.pdbx_seq_one_letter_code
_entity_poly.pdbx_strand_id
1 'polypeptide(L)'
;MSEQKRSITWDPWKTFDISPAEKEAIAFRAQKRQVLKAEWQKKVTDPFAGGEGGHVFDPMVQRFNSMKATAFDHFKITPKTTWIGAYLFFIPLAGLIYVVHTSRMEKERKYRSGEIPYEKRTFRFVY
;
A
#
# COMPACT_ATOMS: atom_id res chain seq x y z
N MET A 1 15.66 -6.98 25.69
CA MET A 1 14.90 -6.14 24.73
C MET A 1 13.44 -6.25 25.10
N SER A 2 12.92 -5.29 25.86
CA SER A 2 11.53 -5.27 26.30
C SER A 2 10.61 -5.06 25.10
N GLU A 3 9.60 -5.91 25.00
CA GLU A 3 8.59 -5.88 23.95
C GLU A 3 7.71 -4.64 24.12
N GLN A 4 7.95 -3.61 23.31
CA GLN A 4 7.18 -2.37 23.35
C GLN A 4 5.83 -2.61 22.65
N LYS A 5 4.85 -3.08 23.43
CA LYS A 5 3.46 -3.23 22.98
C LYS A 5 2.94 -1.88 22.50
N ARG A 6 2.57 -1.79 21.22
CA ARG A 6 1.95 -0.58 20.65
C ARG A 6 0.65 -0.30 21.40
N SER A 7 0.62 0.78 22.18
CA SER A 7 -0.60 1.23 22.83
C SER A 7 -1.54 1.84 21.79
N ILE A 8 -2.83 1.57 21.97
CA ILE A 8 -3.93 2.17 21.21
C ILE A 8 -3.82 3.70 21.36
N THR A 9 -4.15 4.42 20.29
CA THR A 9 -3.87 5.85 20.05
C THR A 9 -4.44 6.83 21.08
N TRP A 10 -5.29 6.36 21.99
CA TRP A 10 -5.83 7.16 23.09
C TRP A 10 -6.15 6.24 24.27
N ASP A 11 -5.37 6.33 25.35
CA ASP A 11 -5.62 5.66 26.63
C ASP A 11 -5.88 6.76 27.67
N PRO A 12 -7.16 7.05 28.00
CA PRO A 12 -7.52 8.17 28.87
C PRO A 12 -6.89 8.06 30.27
N TRP A 13 -6.63 6.84 30.73
CA TRP A 13 -6.10 6.53 32.05
C TRP A 13 -4.59 6.76 32.16
N LYS A 14 -3.87 6.81 31.03
CA LYS A 14 -2.43 7.09 30.98
C LYS A 14 -2.08 8.52 30.57
N THR A 15 -3.08 9.38 30.43
CA THR A 15 -2.88 10.78 30.03
C THR A 15 -2.09 11.58 31.07
N PHE A 16 -2.23 11.21 32.35
CA PHE A 16 -1.64 11.94 33.48
C PHE A 16 -0.43 11.24 34.11
N ASP A 17 -0.29 9.92 33.93
CA ASP A 17 0.82 9.12 34.46
C ASP A 17 1.98 9.01 33.46
N ILE A 18 2.50 10.17 33.04
CA ILE A 18 3.59 10.24 32.05
C ILE A 18 4.94 10.19 32.78
N SER A 19 5.82 9.27 32.37
CA SER A 19 7.18 9.24 32.92
C SER A 19 7.99 10.50 32.54
N PRO A 20 8.99 10.93 33.32
CA PRO A 20 9.81 12.09 32.99
C PRO A 20 10.44 12.01 31.59
N ALA A 21 10.92 10.82 31.20
CA ALA A 21 11.50 10.58 29.88
C ALA A 21 10.48 10.73 28.73
N GLU A 22 9.24 10.28 28.93
CA GLU A 22 8.18 10.46 27.95
C GLU A 22 7.76 11.93 27.83
N LYS A 23 7.73 12.67 28.94
CA LYS A 23 7.45 14.11 28.95
C LYS A 23 8.49 14.89 28.14
N GLU A 24 9.77 14.57 28.32
CA GLU A 24 10.86 15.15 27.52
C GLU A 24 10.73 14.81 26.04
N ALA A 25 10.41 13.55 25.71
CA ALA A 25 10.18 13.14 24.33
C ALA A 25 8.97 13.84 23.68
N ILE A 26 7.89 14.10 24.43
CA ILE A 26 6.73 14.87 23.96
C ILE A 26 7.12 16.31 23.69
N ALA A 27 7.84 16.94 24.62
CA ALA A 27 8.32 18.32 24.48
C ALA A 27 9.24 18.45 23.26
N PHE A 28 10.18 17.52 23.07
CA PHE A 28 11.06 17.48 21.91
C PHE A 28 10.30 17.36 20.58
N ARG A 29 9.31 16.45 20.50
CA ARG A 29 8.46 16.32 19.30
C ARG A 29 7.66 17.60 19.04
N ALA A 30 7.12 18.23 20.09
CA ALA A 30 6.39 19.49 19.97
C ALA A 30 7.29 20.61 19.45
N GLN A 31 8.51 20.72 19.97
CA GLN A 31 9.52 21.67 19.49
C GLN A 31 9.82 21.47 18.00
N LYS A 32 10.08 20.23 17.56
CA LYS A 32 10.33 19.93 16.14
C LYS A 32 9.15 20.31 15.24
N ARG A 33 7.92 20.04 15.67
CA ARG A 33 6.71 20.45 14.93
C ARG A 33 6.59 21.97 14.81
N GLN A 34 6.88 22.70 15.89
CA GLN A 34 6.84 24.16 15.87
C GLN A 34 7.86 24.74 14.90
N VAL A 35 9.10 24.23 14.88
CA VAL A 35 10.14 24.65 13.94
C VAL A 35 9.70 24.43 12.48
N LEU A 36 9.22 23.23 12.14
CA LEU A 36 8.76 22.90 10.78
C LEU A 36 7.55 23.75 10.38
N LYS A 37 6.61 23.99 11.31
CA LYS A 37 5.46 24.85 11.06
C LYS A 37 5.87 26.31 10.80
N ALA A 38 6.82 26.83 11.57
CA ALA A 38 7.35 28.18 11.37
C ALA A 38 8.05 28.32 10.01
N GLU A 39 8.84 27.33 9.61
CA GLU A 39 9.45 27.27 8.27
C GLU A 39 8.40 27.27 7.16
N TRP A 40 7.36 26.43 7.29
CA TRP A 40 6.27 26.37 6.34
C TRP A 40 5.52 27.69 6.23
N GLN A 41 5.15 28.28 7.37
CA GLN A 41 4.48 29.58 7.40
C GLN A 41 5.30 30.64 6.68
N LYS A 42 6.61 30.73 6.95
CA LYS A 42 7.51 31.66 6.28
C LYS A 42 7.47 31.52 4.75
N LYS A 43 7.51 30.29 4.23
CA LYS A 43 7.51 30.01 2.78
C LYS A 43 6.15 30.30 2.13
N VAL A 44 5.06 30.00 2.82
CA VAL A 44 3.70 30.18 2.29
C VAL A 44 3.26 31.64 2.33
N THR A 45 3.65 32.39 3.36
CA THR A 45 3.24 33.80 3.49
C THR A 45 4.11 34.75 2.69
N ASP A 46 5.16 34.27 2.02
CA ASP A 46 6.05 35.09 1.20
C ASP A 46 5.33 35.55 -0.10
N PRO A 47 5.09 36.86 -0.29
CA PRO A 47 4.38 37.37 -1.47
C PRO A 47 5.19 37.22 -2.78
N PHE A 48 6.51 37.04 -2.70
CA PHE A 48 7.38 36.89 -3.87
C PHE A 48 7.67 35.43 -4.22
N ALA A 49 7.31 34.48 -3.36
CA ALA A 49 7.52 33.05 -3.61
C ALA A 49 6.70 32.49 -4.79
N GLY A 50 5.67 33.22 -5.22
CA GLY A 50 4.67 32.75 -6.20
C GLY A 50 4.69 33.44 -7.57
N GLY A 51 5.73 34.21 -7.91
CA GLY A 51 5.76 35.10 -9.10
C GLY A 51 5.29 34.49 -10.42
N GLU A 52 5.42 33.18 -10.62
CA GLU A 52 4.99 32.47 -11.84
C GLU A 52 4.29 31.11 -11.57
N GLY A 53 3.70 30.91 -10.38
CA GLY A 53 2.89 29.71 -10.08
C GLY A 53 3.64 28.49 -9.52
N GLY A 54 4.76 28.71 -8.83
CA GLY A 54 5.51 27.65 -8.17
C GLY A 54 4.83 27.08 -6.92
N HIS A 55 4.92 25.76 -6.72
CA HIS A 55 4.54 25.11 -5.46
C HIS A 55 5.67 25.21 -4.42
N VAL A 56 5.31 25.36 -3.14
CA VAL A 56 6.30 25.28 -2.05
C VAL A 56 6.87 23.86 -1.98
N PHE A 57 8.16 23.74 -2.29
CA PHE A 57 8.85 22.46 -2.25
C PHE A 57 9.04 21.94 -0.82
N ASP A 58 8.54 20.72 -0.55
CA ASP A 58 8.77 20.01 0.70
C ASP A 58 9.83 18.90 0.53
N PRO A 59 11.02 19.03 1.15
CA PRO A 59 12.06 18.01 1.08
C PRO A 59 11.64 16.66 1.68
N MET A 60 10.69 16.63 2.63
CA MET A 60 10.24 15.39 3.25
C MET A 60 9.35 14.58 2.31
N VAL A 61 8.48 15.24 1.55
CA VAL A 61 7.69 14.59 0.49
C VAL A 61 8.61 14.05 -0.60
N GLN A 62 9.62 14.83 -1.03
CA GLN A 62 10.59 14.33 -2.01
C GLN A 62 11.33 13.10 -1.47
N ARG A 63 11.82 13.12 -0.22
CA ARG A 63 12.50 11.96 0.38
C ARG A 63 11.62 10.71 0.42
N PHE A 64 10.34 10.86 0.74
CA PHE A 64 9.39 9.76 0.73
C PHE A 64 9.19 9.20 -0.68
N ASN A 65 9.07 10.06 -1.68
CA ASN A 65 8.95 9.65 -3.07
C ASN A 65 10.24 8.97 -3.57
N SER A 66 11.41 9.52 -3.24
CA SER A 66 12.70 8.91 -3.55
C SER A 66 12.85 7.54 -2.90
N MET A 67 12.44 7.36 -1.63
CA MET A 67 12.44 6.06 -0.96
C MET A 67 11.61 5.01 -1.71
N LYS A 68 10.43 5.41 -2.24
CA LYS A 68 9.61 4.51 -3.04
C LYS A 68 10.25 4.18 -4.39
N ALA A 69 10.84 5.18 -5.03
CA ALA A 69 11.51 5.00 -6.33
C ALA A 69 12.73 4.06 -6.21
N THR A 70 13.50 4.15 -5.12
CA THR A 70 14.69 3.32 -4.87
C THR A 70 14.40 2.07 -4.05
N ALA A 71 13.12 1.66 -3.95
CA ALA A 71 12.72 0.49 -3.19
C ALA A 71 13.36 -0.81 -3.71
N PHE A 72 13.58 -0.90 -5.03
CA PHE A 72 14.22 -2.05 -5.65
C PHE A 72 15.71 -2.16 -5.27
N ASP A 73 16.43 -1.05 -5.22
CA ASP A 73 17.86 -1.03 -4.86
C ASP A 73 18.13 -1.54 -3.44
N HIS A 74 17.13 -1.40 -2.56
CA HIS A 74 17.19 -1.83 -1.16
C HIS A 74 16.48 -3.17 -0.90
N PHE A 75 15.95 -3.82 -1.96
CA PHE A 75 15.26 -5.09 -1.83
C PHE A 75 16.24 -6.19 -1.44
N LYS A 76 15.86 -6.97 -0.41
CA LYS A 76 16.64 -8.14 0.05
C LYS A 76 15.82 -9.40 -0.13
N ILE A 77 16.41 -10.38 -0.82
CA ILE A 77 15.83 -11.70 -0.97
C ILE A 77 15.94 -12.42 0.38
N THR A 78 14.80 -12.54 1.06
CA THR A 78 14.63 -13.32 2.29
C THR A 78 13.62 -14.44 2.04
N PRO A 79 13.64 -15.54 2.80
CA PRO A 79 12.65 -16.60 2.65
C PRO A 79 11.20 -16.07 2.72
N LYS A 80 10.95 -15.12 3.63
CA LYS A 80 9.63 -14.48 3.76
C LYS A 80 9.22 -13.72 2.50
N THR A 81 10.09 -12.88 1.94
CA THR A 81 9.77 -12.11 0.73
C THR A 81 9.55 -13.02 -0.49
N THR A 82 10.32 -14.09 -0.60
CA THR A 82 10.19 -15.07 -1.68
C THR A 82 8.84 -15.78 -1.62
N TRP A 83 8.43 -16.27 -0.45
CA TRP A 83 7.12 -16.93 -0.30
C TRP A 83 5.96 -15.99 -0.57
N ILE A 84 6.02 -14.74 -0.09
CA ILE A 84 4.99 -13.73 -0.38
C ILE A 84 4.88 -13.47 -1.88
N GLY A 85 6.02 -13.29 -2.57
CA GLY A 85 6.04 -13.09 -4.02
C GLY A 85 5.50 -14.29 -4.78
N ALA A 86 5.90 -15.51 -4.39
CA ALA A 86 5.42 -16.75 -4.99
C ALA A 86 3.91 -16.90 -4.83
N TYR A 87 3.36 -16.71 -3.63
CA TYR A 87 1.92 -16.81 -3.41
C TYR A 87 1.14 -15.74 -4.16
N LEU A 88 1.62 -14.50 -4.17
CA LEU A 88 0.95 -13.41 -4.87
C LEU A 88 0.90 -13.63 -6.39
N PHE A 89 1.85 -14.37 -6.95
CA PHE A 89 1.88 -14.70 -8.38
C PHE A 89 1.13 -15.99 -8.71
N PHE A 90 1.48 -17.10 -8.04
CA PHE A 90 0.99 -18.43 -8.41
C PHE A 90 -0.46 -18.68 -8.00
N ILE A 91 -0.94 -18.13 -6.88
CA ILE A 91 -2.33 -18.33 -6.43
C ILE A 91 -3.34 -17.76 -7.43
N PRO A 92 -3.27 -16.47 -7.83
CA PRO A 92 -4.23 -15.95 -8.80
C PRO A 92 -4.10 -16.64 -10.17
N LEU A 93 -2.88 -16.99 -10.59
CA LEU A 93 -2.67 -17.72 -11.83
C LEU A 93 -3.35 -19.10 -11.80
N ALA A 94 -3.11 -19.88 -10.74
CA ALA A 94 -3.74 -21.18 -10.57
C ALA A 94 -5.27 -21.06 -10.45
N GLY A 95 -5.77 -20.03 -9.76
CA GLY A 95 -7.20 -19.73 -9.67
C GLY A 95 -7.84 -19.46 -11.03
N LEU A 96 -7.20 -18.62 -11.87
CA LEU A 96 -7.68 -18.35 -13.22
C LEU A 96 -7.67 -19.60 -14.10
N ILE A 97 -6.57 -20.38 -14.05
CA ILE A 97 -6.46 -21.65 -14.79
C ILE A 97 -7.59 -22.59 -14.37
N TYR A 98 -7.83 -22.73 -13.07
CA TYR A 98 -8.87 -23.61 -12.54
C TYR A 98 -10.27 -23.18 -13.02
N VAL A 99 -10.64 -21.90 -12.90
CA VAL A 99 -11.96 -21.39 -13.31
C VAL A 99 -12.17 -21.54 -14.83
N VAL A 100 -11.15 -21.24 -15.63
CA VAL A 100 -11.22 -21.43 -17.09
C VAL A 100 -11.35 -22.91 -17.43
N HIS A 101 -10.58 -23.78 -16.77
CA HIS A 101 -10.63 -25.21 -17.02
C HIS A 101 -11.99 -25.82 -16.67
N THR A 102 -12.50 -25.56 -15.46
CA THR A 102 -13.79 -26.11 -15.02
C THR A 102 -14.94 -25.59 -15.88
N SER A 103 -14.96 -24.30 -16.21
CA SER A 103 -16.01 -23.75 -17.09
C SER A 103 -15.96 -24.34 -18.50
N ARG A 104 -14.77 -24.65 -19.04
CA ARG A 104 -14.64 -25.34 -20.34
C ARG A 104 -15.14 -26.78 -20.26
N MET A 105 -14.75 -27.52 -19.24
CA MET A 105 -15.18 -28.91 -19.04
C MET A 105 -16.70 -29.01 -18.83
N GLU A 106 -17.30 -28.11 -18.07
CA GLU A 106 -18.75 -28.07 -17.89
C GLU A 106 -19.49 -27.74 -19.20
N LYS A 107 -18.99 -26.79 -19.99
CA LYS A 107 -19.56 -26.47 -21.30
C LYS A 107 -19.47 -27.66 -22.25
N GLU A 108 -18.31 -28.32 -22.30
CA GLU A 108 -18.10 -29.50 -23.12
C GLU A 108 -19.02 -30.66 -22.70
N ARG A 109 -19.17 -30.88 -21.39
CA ARG A 109 -20.13 -31.87 -20.84
C ARG A 109 -21.55 -31.60 -21.35
N LYS A 110 -22.02 -30.35 -21.26
CA LYS A 110 -23.35 -29.94 -21.73
C LYS A 110 -23.53 -30.08 -23.24
N TYR A 111 -22.46 -29.90 -24.01
CA TYR A 111 -22.49 -30.13 -25.46
C TYR A 111 -22.56 -31.62 -25.82
N ARG A 112 -21.85 -32.47 -25.07
CA ARG A 112 -21.84 -33.93 -25.26
C ARG A 112 -23.13 -34.61 -24.78
N SER A 113 -23.70 -34.15 -23.66
CA SER A 113 -24.97 -34.69 -23.13
C SER A 113 -26.19 -34.26 -23.94
N GLY A 114 -26.06 -33.28 -24.83
CA GLY A 114 -27.17 -32.74 -25.62
C GLY A 114 -28.05 -31.75 -24.86
N GLU A 115 -27.71 -31.39 -23.62
CA GLU A 115 -28.42 -30.36 -22.83
C GLU A 115 -28.47 -29.01 -23.55
N ILE A 116 -27.47 -28.69 -24.36
CA ILE A 116 -27.44 -27.48 -25.20
C ILE A 116 -27.65 -27.88 -26.67
N PRO A 117 -28.77 -27.45 -27.29
CA PRO A 117 -29.02 -27.65 -28.72
C PRO A 117 -27.91 -27.06 -29.57
N TYR A 118 -27.62 -27.69 -30.71
CA TYR A 118 -26.55 -27.28 -31.63
C TYR A 118 -26.66 -25.81 -32.07
N GLU A 119 -27.88 -25.32 -32.27
CA GLU A 119 -28.18 -23.94 -32.65
C GLU A 119 -27.72 -22.90 -31.62
N LYS A 120 -27.71 -23.24 -30.33
CA LYS A 120 -27.35 -22.34 -29.23
C LYS A 120 -25.86 -22.39 -28.85
N ARG A 121 -25.02 -23.10 -29.62
CA ARG A 121 -23.58 -23.21 -29.37
C ARG A 121 -22.86 -21.96 -29.89
N THR A 122 -21.99 -21.37 -29.07
CA THR A 122 -21.34 -20.09 -29.35
C THR A 122 -20.31 -20.12 -30.48
N PHE A 123 -19.73 -21.29 -30.80
CA PHE A 123 -18.69 -21.45 -31.83
C PHE A 123 -19.09 -22.46 -32.91
N ARG A 124 -20.25 -22.24 -33.55
CA ARG A 124 -20.80 -23.16 -34.55
C ARG A 124 -20.03 -23.16 -35.88
N PHE A 125 -19.33 -22.08 -36.23
CA PHE A 125 -18.84 -21.81 -37.60
C PHE A 125 -17.40 -21.28 -37.71
N VAL A 126 -16.62 -21.29 -36.64
CA VAL A 126 -15.23 -20.82 -36.69
C VAL A 126 -14.35 -21.97 -36.21
N TYR A 127 -13.45 -22.41 -37.09
CA TYR A 127 -12.45 -23.46 -36.85
C TYR A 127 -11.13 -22.83 -36.42
#